data_AF-A0A6G0M652-F1
#
_entry.id   AF-A0A6G0M652-F1
#
_cell.length_a   1.000
_cell.length_b   1.000
_cell.length_c   1.000
_cell.angle_alpha   90.00
_cell.angle_beta   90.00
_cell.angle_gamma   90.00
#
_symmetry.space_group_name_H-M   'P 1'
#
loop_
_entity.id
_entity.type
_entity.pdbx_description
1 polymer ?
#
loop_
_entity_poly.entity_id
_entity_poly.type
_entity_poly.pdbx_seq_one_letter_code
_entity_poly.pdbx_strand_id
1 'polypeptide(L)'
;MVPKEWVTYSKTLVCTHGQPYEPRGTGQRNHDNVRDTKCKARVNARVTSTLSGSWYLRVNATGNHNHNLNKHIWESYAENRTVKDPQLTEDVSVLHKAGANTQGILQYLRERTGKKTTRRDVHNMVQRHKTAEQAGLTDAQRAFAVMEEFCRQHGGNSADILVDSDTNVA
;
A
#
# COMPACT_ATOMS: atom_id res chain seq x y z
N MET A 1 -20.78 -2.02 -36.36
CA MET A 1 -21.00 -2.70 -35.05
C MET A 1 -19.64 -3.09 -34.48
N VAL A 2 -19.41 -2.89 -33.18
CA VAL A 2 -18.13 -3.26 -32.51
C VAL A 2 -18.05 -4.80 -32.41
N PRO A 3 -16.88 -5.43 -32.60
CA PRO A 3 -16.75 -6.88 -32.53
C PRO A 3 -17.20 -7.47 -31.18
N LYS A 4 -17.81 -8.66 -31.18
CA LYS A 4 -18.40 -9.28 -29.97
C LYS A 4 -17.34 -9.67 -28.93
N GLU A 5 -16.12 -9.94 -29.37
CA GLU A 5 -14.95 -10.22 -28.53
C GLU A 5 -14.49 -8.99 -27.71
N TRP A 6 -14.90 -7.78 -28.10
CA TRP A 6 -14.55 -6.56 -27.37
C TRP A 6 -15.61 -6.26 -26.31
N VAL A 7 -15.30 -6.67 -25.07
CA VAL A 7 -16.17 -6.51 -23.89
C VAL A 7 -16.55 -5.04 -23.62
N THR A 8 -15.77 -4.08 -24.11
CA THR A 8 -15.99 -2.64 -23.86
C THR A 8 -15.70 -1.82 -25.10
N TYR A 9 -16.69 -1.06 -25.58
CA TYR A 9 -16.54 -0.17 -26.73
C TYR A 9 -16.11 1.27 -26.37
N SER A 10 -16.23 1.65 -25.09
CA SER A 10 -15.78 2.95 -24.60
C SER A 10 -15.40 2.90 -23.12
N LYS A 11 -14.37 3.66 -22.73
CA LYS A 11 -13.93 3.82 -21.33
C LYS A 11 -13.69 5.29 -21.04
N THR A 12 -14.18 5.75 -19.89
CA THR A 12 -13.89 7.10 -19.39
C THR A 12 -12.91 7.00 -18.24
N LEU A 13 -11.74 7.59 -18.39
CA LEU A 13 -10.78 7.81 -17.32
C LEU A 13 -11.09 9.16 -16.65
N VAL A 14 -11.13 9.18 -15.33
CA VAL A 14 -11.34 10.40 -14.55
C VAL A 14 -10.09 10.69 -13.73
N CYS A 15 -9.87 11.97 -13.42
CA CYS A 15 -8.79 12.33 -12.52
C CYS A 15 -8.99 11.68 -11.13
N THR A 16 -7.92 11.18 -10.51
CA THR A 16 -7.96 10.64 -9.14
C THR A 16 -8.34 11.71 -8.10
N HIS A 17 -8.18 13.00 -8.44
CA HIS A 17 -8.65 14.13 -7.63
C HIS A 17 -10.11 14.51 -7.90
N GLY A 18 -10.75 13.87 -8.89
CA GLY A 18 -12.18 14.00 -9.18
C GLY A 18 -13.02 12.88 -8.58
N GLN A 19 -12.37 11.89 -7.94
CA GLN A 19 -13.06 10.82 -7.22
C GLN A 19 -13.44 11.32 -5.82
N PRO A 20 -14.73 11.24 -5.44
CA PRO A 20 -15.15 11.58 -4.09
C PRO A 20 -14.36 10.79 -3.05
N TYR A 21 -13.93 11.47 -2.00
CA TYR A 21 -13.35 10.79 -0.84
C TYR A 21 -14.44 10.38 0.14
N GLU A 22 -14.58 9.08 0.36
CA GLU A 22 -15.42 8.54 1.43
C GLU A 22 -14.54 8.14 2.62
N PRO A 23 -14.68 8.81 3.78
CA PRO A 23 -13.99 8.43 5.01
C PRO A 23 -14.35 7.00 5.42
N ARG A 24 -13.36 6.21 5.82
CA ARG A 24 -13.56 4.81 6.27
C ARG A 24 -13.94 4.67 7.74
N GLY A 25 -14.02 5.77 8.49
CA GLY A 25 -14.31 5.75 9.92
C GLY A 25 -15.08 6.98 10.36
N THR A 26 -15.71 6.88 11.53
CA THR A 26 -16.50 7.95 12.18
C THR A 26 -15.65 8.88 13.04
N GLY A 27 -14.33 8.66 13.07
CA GLY A 27 -13.41 9.45 13.90
C GLY A 27 -13.25 10.88 13.42
N GLN A 28 -13.05 11.81 14.36
CA GLN A 28 -12.86 13.24 14.09
C GLN A 28 -11.48 13.61 13.52
N ARG A 29 -10.62 12.62 13.24
CA ARG A 29 -9.27 12.89 12.73
C ARG A 29 -9.37 13.44 11.31
N ASN A 30 -9.04 14.71 11.15
CA ASN A 30 -8.89 15.31 9.83
C ASN A 30 -7.66 14.73 9.12
N HIS A 31 -7.86 14.29 7.88
CA HIS A 31 -6.78 13.89 7.01
C HIS A 31 -6.47 15.02 6.04
N ASP A 32 -5.32 15.67 6.21
CA ASP A 32 -4.91 16.79 5.33
C ASP A 32 -4.52 16.32 3.91
N ASN A 33 -4.26 15.01 3.74
CA ASN A 33 -3.81 14.42 2.48
C ASN A 33 -4.94 13.73 1.72
N VAL A 34 -6.09 14.39 1.57
CA VAL A 34 -7.19 13.91 0.73
C VAL A 34 -7.01 14.43 -0.69
N ARG A 35 -7.13 13.54 -1.69
CA ARG A 35 -6.97 13.90 -3.11
C ARG A 35 -8.20 14.57 -3.70
N ASP A 36 -9.36 14.48 -3.05
CA ASP A 36 -10.61 15.00 -3.60
C ASP A 36 -10.59 16.54 -3.66
N THR A 37 -10.30 17.06 -4.85
CA THR A 37 -10.40 18.50 -5.18
C THR A 37 -11.63 18.79 -6.04
N LYS A 38 -12.55 17.82 -6.19
CA LYS A 38 -13.68 17.87 -7.12
C LYS A 38 -13.23 18.15 -8.57
N CYS A 39 -12.06 17.62 -8.94
CA CYS A 39 -11.48 17.83 -10.26
C CYS A 39 -12.41 17.31 -11.37
N LYS A 40 -12.64 18.12 -12.40
CA LYS A 40 -13.57 17.80 -13.51
C LYS A 40 -12.88 17.22 -14.74
N ALA A 41 -11.56 17.01 -14.70
CA ALA A 41 -10.79 16.49 -15.83
C ALA A 41 -11.12 15.02 -16.11
N ARG A 42 -11.44 14.71 -17.37
CA ARG A 42 -11.84 13.38 -17.85
C ARG A 42 -11.32 13.13 -19.25
N VAL A 43 -11.00 11.88 -19.55
CA VAL A 43 -10.63 11.40 -20.88
C VAL A 43 -11.56 10.27 -21.28
N ASN A 44 -12.35 10.45 -22.32
CA ASN A 44 -13.19 9.42 -22.91
C ASN A 44 -12.48 8.80 -24.11
N ALA A 45 -12.27 7.49 -24.09
CA ALA A 45 -11.71 6.72 -25.18
C ALA A 45 -12.78 5.78 -25.74
N ARG A 46 -13.11 5.92 -27.02
CA ARG A 46 -14.18 5.15 -27.69
C ARG A 46 -13.69 4.56 -29.01
N VAL A 47 -14.10 3.33 -29.27
CA VAL A 47 -13.87 2.64 -30.55
C VAL A 47 -14.83 3.18 -31.62
N THR A 48 -14.29 3.51 -32.79
CA THR A 48 -15.04 3.90 -33.98
C THR A 48 -14.49 3.20 -35.23
N SER A 49 -15.35 2.93 -36.20
CA SER A 49 -14.97 2.44 -37.54
C SER A 49 -15.07 3.52 -38.59
N THR A 50 -14.20 3.47 -39.59
CA THR A 50 -14.31 4.25 -40.83
C THR A 50 -15.23 3.56 -41.83
N LEU A 51 -15.65 4.28 -42.86
CA LEU A 51 -16.38 3.71 -44.00
C LEU A 51 -15.55 2.65 -44.75
N SER A 52 -14.21 2.72 -44.65
CA SER A 52 -13.28 1.74 -45.20
C SER A 52 -13.09 0.48 -44.34
N GLY A 53 -13.82 0.35 -43.23
CA GLY A 53 -13.74 -0.81 -42.33
C GLY A 53 -12.55 -0.79 -41.34
N SER A 54 -11.78 0.30 -41.29
CA SER A 54 -10.67 0.45 -40.34
C SER A 54 -11.17 0.90 -38.97
N TRP A 55 -10.59 0.33 -37.90
CA TRP A 55 -10.94 0.66 -36.52
C TRP A 55 -9.95 1.63 -35.89
N TYR A 56 -10.45 2.61 -35.14
CA TYR A 56 -9.63 3.57 -34.42
C TYR A 56 -10.19 3.91 -33.04
N LEU A 57 -9.31 4.36 -32.14
CA LEU A 57 -9.69 4.89 -30.84
C LEU A 57 -9.86 6.40 -30.94
N ARG A 58 -11.10 6.89 -30.84
CA ARG A 58 -11.38 8.31 -30.67
C ARG A 58 -11.23 8.67 -29.19
N VAL A 59 -10.29 9.56 -28.90
CA VAL A 59 -10.03 10.05 -27.54
C VAL A 59 -10.47 11.50 -27.44
N ASN A 60 -11.35 11.81 -26.49
CA ASN A 60 -11.81 13.15 -26.19
C ASN A 60 -11.49 13.49 -24.74
N ALA A 61 -10.76 14.59 -24.51
CA ALA A 61 -10.54 15.14 -23.18
C ALA A 61 -11.58 16.24 -22.89
N THR A 62 -12.11 16.26 -21.67
CA THR A 62 -13.08 17.29 -21.22
C THR A 62 -12.75 17.71 -19.79
N GLY A 63 -13.08 18.96 -19.46
CA GLY A 63 -12.74 19.56 -18.17
C GLY A 63 -11.26 19.93 -18.07
N ASN A 64 -10.94 20.72 -17.04
CA ASN A 64 -9.58 21.15 -16.73
C ASN A 64 -9.16 20.63 -15.36
N HIS A 65 -7.86 20.38 -15.20
CA HIS A 65 -7.30 20.11 -13.89
C HIS A 65 -7.33 21.39 -13.04
N ASN A 66 -7.76 21.28 -11.79
CA ASN A 66 -7.79 22.36 -10.81
C ASN A 66 -6.75 22.17 -9.69
N HIS A 67 -5.77 21.30 -9.94
CA HIS A 67 -4.71 20.93 -9.02
C HIS A 67 -3.41 20.75 -9.82
N ASN A 68 -2.27 20.74 -9.11
CA ASN A 68 -0.97 20.60 -9.75
C ASN A 68 -0.79 19.20 -10.38
N LEU A 69 -0.23 19.19 -11.58
CA LEU A 69 0.19 17.99 -12.32
C LEU A 69 1.72 17.94 -12.34
N ASN A 70 2.30 17.31 -11.32
CA ASN A 70 3.75 17.14 -11.24
C ASN A 70 4.09 15.67 -11.03
N LYS A 71 5.14 15.20 -11.72
CA LYS A 71 5.75 13.88 -11.54
C LYS A 71 6.07 13.61 -10.06
N HIS A 72 6.57 14.60 -9.33
CA HIS A 72 6.88 14.43 -7.91
C HIS A 72 5.62 14.09 -7.08
N ILE A 73 4.50 14.77 -7.34
CA ILE A 73 3.21 14.49 -6.66
C ILE A 73 2.74 13.09 -7.04
N TRP A 74 2.78 12.75 -8.33
CA TRP A 74 2.43 11.41 -8.81
C TRP A 74 3.24 10.31 -8.11
N GLU A 75 4.56 10.42 -8.05
CA GLU A 75 5.43 9.44 -7.40
C GLU A 75 5.18 9.32 -5.90
N SER A 76 4.74 10.40 -5.25
CA SER A 76 4.44 10.42 -3.82
C SER A 76 3.15 9.66 -3.46
N TYR A 77 2.30 9.34 -4.41
CA TYR A 77 1.07 8.59 -4.16
C TYR A 77 1.36 7.18 -3.62
N ALA A 78 0.57 6.75 -2.63
CA ALA A 78 0.73 5.46 -1.96
C ALA A 78 0.82 4.30 -2.96
N GLU A 79 -0.05 4.28 -3.97
CA GLU A 79 -0.12 3.27 -5.02
C GLU A 79 1.16 3.19 -5.85
N ASN A 80 1.85 4.33 -6.03
CA ASN A 80 3.06 4.43 -6.83
C ASN A 80 4.32 4.15 -5.99
N ARG A 81 4.38 4.67 -4.76
CA ARG A 81 5.52 4.44 -3.85
C ARG A 81 5.51 3.07 -3.16
N THR A 82 4.36 2.40 -3.05
CA THR A 82 4.28 1.08 -2.42
C THR A 82 5.06 0.05 -3.22
N VAL A 83 5.93 -0.69 -2.53
CA VAL A 83 6.62 -1.87 -3.06
C VAL A 83 5.69 -3.07 -2.88
N LYS A 84 5.36 -3.74 -3.98
CA LYS A 84 4.47 -4.92 -4.04
C LYS A 84 5.20 -6.18 -4.50
N ASP A 85 6.47 -6.04 -4.85
CA ASP A 85 7.31 -7.15 -5.26
C ASP A 85 7.45 -8.13 -4.08
N PRO A 86 7.04 -9.41 -4.25
CA PRO A 86 7.09 -10.39 -3.17
C PRO A 86 8.51 -10.64 -2.67
N GLN A 87 9.50 -10.68 -3.56
CA GLN A 87 10.89 -10.91 -3.19
C GLN A 87 11.43 -9.76 -2.35
N LEU A 88 11.20 -8.52 -2.77
CA LEU A 88 11.62 -7.34 -1.98
C LEU A 88 10.89 -7.24 -0.64
N THR A 89 9.67 -7.79 -0.57
CA THR A 89 8.91 -7.87 0.68
C THR A 89 9.58 -8.86 1.63
N GLU A 90 9.97 -10.04 1.15
CA GLU A 90 10.73 -11.00 1.95
C GLU A 90 12.12 -10.47 2.35
N ASP A 91 12.83 -9.81 1.44
CA ASP A 91 14.13 -9.20 1.74
C ASP A 91 14.03 -8.19 2.89
N VAL A 92 12.94 -7.43 2.98
CA VAL A 92 12.69 -6.51 4.10
C VAL A 92 12.58 -7.26 5.43
N SER A 93 11.92 -8.42 5.44
CA SER A 93 11.83 -9.28 6.63
C SER A 93 13.22 -9.78 7.05
N VAL A 94 13.99 -10.31 6.10
CA VAL A 94 15.36 -10.80 6.34
C VAL A 94 16.28 -9.69 6.84
N LEU A 95 16.28 -8.53 6.18
CA LEU A 95 17.09 -7.37 6.59
C LEU A 95 16.71 -6.88 7.99
N HIS A 96 15.42 -6.82 8.31
CA HIS A 96 14.97 -6.42 9.63
C HIS A 96 15.41 -7.42 10.71
N LYS A 97 15.29 -8.74 10.45
CA LYS A 97 15.77 -9.79 11.37
C LYS A 97 17.29 -9.76 11.56
N ALA A 98 18.03 -9.38 10.52
CA ALA A 98 19.48 -9.16 10.58
C ALA A 98 19.87 -7.86 11.30
N GLY A 99 18.92 -7.10 11.85
CA GLY A 99 19.16 -5.88 12.63
C GLY A 99 19.31 -4.61 11.78
N ALA A 100 19.00 -4.65 10.48
CA ALA A 100 19.05 -3.45 9.65
C ALA A 100 18.01 -2.43 10.12
N ASN A 101 18.46 -1.18 10.33
CA ASN A 101 17.55 -0.11 10.70
C ASN A 101 16.66 0.32 9.52
N THR A 102 15.59 1.06 9.82
CA THR A 102 14.64 1.55 8.81
C THR A 102 15.28 2.39 7.71
N GLN A 103 16.39 3.11 7.97
CA GLN A 103 17.08 3.86 6.92
C GLN A 103 17.79 2.95 5.93
N GLY A 104 18.50 1.93 6.42
CA GLY A 104 19.17 0.96 5.55
C GLY A 104 18.18 0.23 4.65
N ILE A 105 17.07 -0.23 5.22
CA ILE A 105 16.00 -0.90 4.46
C ILE A 105 15.36 0.06 3.44
N LEU A 106 15.11 1.31 3.84
CA LEU A 106 14.57 2.33 2.94
C LEU A 106 15.49 2.60 1.75
N GLN A 107 16.79 2.70 2.00
CA GLN A 107 17.79 2.92 0.96
C GLN A 107 17.84 1.74 -0.02
N TYR A 108 17.89 0.51 0.51
CA TYR A 108 17.82 -0.72 -0.27
C TYR A 108 16.61 -0.74 -1.23
N LEU A 109 15.42 -0.45 -0.70
CA LEU A 109 14.20 -0.45 -1.53
C LEU A 109 14.23 0.64 -2.61
N ARG A 110 14.78 1.81 -2.32
CA ARG A 110 14.89 2.92 -3.28
C ARG A 110 15.88 2.58 -4.40
N GLU A 111 17.02 1.98 -4.07
CA GLU A 111 18.01 1.54 -5.05
C GLU A 111 17.45 0.43 -5.96
N ARG A 112 16.72 -0.52 -5.39
CA ARG A 112 16.16 -1.66 -6.16
C ARG A 112 14.96 -1.29 -7.03
N THR A 113 14.18 -0.27 -6.66
CA THR A 113 12.90 0.02 -7.33
C THR A 113 12.83 1.39 -7.99
N GLY A 114 13.70 2.34 -7.63
CA GLY A 114 13.60 3.75 -8.01
C GLY A 114 12.39 4.49 -7.43
N LYS A 115 11.55 3.83 -6.60
CA LYS A 115 10.32 4.41 -6.05
C LYS A 115 10.62 5.40 -4.94
N LYS A 116 9.74 6.41 -4.77
CA LYS A 116 9.78 7.37 -3.66
C LYS A 116 9.19 6.80 -2.36
N THR A 117 9.61 5.58 -1.99
CA THR A 117 9.25 4.91 -0.74
C THR A 117 9.58 5.82 0.45
N THR A 118 8.77 5.76 1.51
CA THR A 118 8.95 6.52 2.75
C THR A 118 9.27 5.60 3.93
N ARG A 119 9.78 6.18 5.03
CA ARG A 119 10.01 5.44 6.29
C ARG A 119 8.72 4.76 6.79
N ARG A 120 7.57 5.43 6.66
CA ARG A 120 6.26 4.88 7.02
C ARG A 120 5.95 3.62 6.22
N ASP A 121 6.26 3.60 4.91
CA ASP A 121 6.02 2.43 4.08
C ASP A 121 6.87 1.24 4.56
N VAL A 122 8.13 1.47 4.96
CA VAL A 122 9.00 0.43 5.54
C VAL A 122 8.46 -0.07 6.88
N HIS A 123 8.07 0.82 7.79
CA HIS A 123 7.44 0.42 9.05
C HIS A 123 6.18 -0.42 8.81
N ASN A 124 5.35 -0.03 7.84
CA ASN A 124 4.16 -0.79 7.47
C ASN A 124 4.48 -2.15 6.86
N MET A 125 5.60 -2.31 6.15
CA MET A 125 6.06 -3.61 5.65
C MET A 125 6.50 -4.51 6.80
N VAL A 126 7.38 -4.00 7.67
CA VAL A 126 7.86 -4.73 8.85
C VAL A 126 6.70 -5.14 9.76
N GLN A 127 5.76 -4.23 10.02
CA GLN A 127 4.60 -4.51 10.87
C GLN A 127 3.71 -5.61 10.27
N ARG A 128 3.53 -5.62 8.94
CA ARG A 128 2.79 -6.68 8.25
C ARG A 128 3.47 -8.04 8.42
N HIS A 129 4.80 -8.11 8.30
CA HIS A 129 5.54 -9.35 8.56
C HIS A 129 5.40 -9.81 10.00
N LYS A 130 5.60 -8.94 10.99
CA LYS A 130 5.42 -9.29 12.41
C LYS A 130 4.03 -9.82 12.71
N THR A 131 3.01 -9.15 12.16
CA THR A 131 1.61 -9.56 12.34
C THR A 131 1.34 -10.92 11.68
N ALA A 132 1.94 -11.19 10.52
CA ALA A 132 1.81 -12.47 9.83
C ALA A 132 2.53 -13.60 10.58
N GLU A 133 3.72 -13.36 11.14
CA GLU A 133 4.43 -14.34 11.98
C GLU A 133 3.67 -14.65 13.26
N GLN A 134 2.98 -13.66 13.82
CA GLN A 134 2.19 -13.80 15.03
C GLN A 134 0.74 -14.24 14.77
N ALA A 135 0.36 -14.47 13.52
CA ALA A 135 -1.00 -14.83 13.15
C ALA A 135 -1.37 -16.19 13.77
N GLY A 136 -2.47 -16.20 14.55
CA GLY A 136 -2.95 -17.40 15.23
C GLY A 136 -2.31 -17.66 16.60
N LEU A 137 -1.36 -16.83 17.05
CA LEU A 137 -0.85 -16.89 18.42
C LEU A 137 -1.73 -16.07 19.37
N THR A 138 -2.11 -16.67 20.48
CA THR A 138 -2.76 -15.98 21.60
C THR A 138 -1.80 -15.00 22.27
N ASP A 139 -2.34 -14.01 22.99
CA ASP A 139 -1.56 -12.99 23.70
C ASP A 139 -0.55 -13.62 24.66
N ALA A 140 -0.98 -14.66 25.40
CA ALA A 140 -0.11 -15.46 26.24
C ALA A 140 1.02 -16.12 25.45
N GLN A 141 0.74 -16.78 24.32
CA GLN A 141 1.77 -17.41 23.48
C GLN A 141 2.77 -16.40 22.91
N ARG A 142 2.31 -15.19 22.56
CA ARG A 142 3.20 -14.12 22.11
C ARG A 142 4.09 -13.63 23.25
N ALA A 143 3.55 -13.48 24.46
CA ALA A 143 4.33 -13.11 25.65
C ALA A 143 5.36 -14.21 26.00
N PHE A 144 4.96 -15.49 25.97
CA PHE A 144 5.86 -16.61 26.23
C PHE A 144 7.04 -16.65 25.25
N ALA A 145 6.79 -16.48 23.95
CA ALA A 145 7.86 -16.49 22.95
C ALA A 145 8.89 -15.37 23.19
N VAL A 146 8.43 -14.18 23.55
CA VAL A 146 9.32 -13.05 23.88
C VAL A 146 10.13 -13.33 25.14
N MET A 147 9.50 -13.89 26.17
CA MET A 147 10.17 -14.20 27.43
C MET A 147 11.16 -15.36 27.29
N GLU A 148 10.85 -16.39 26.50
CA GLU A 148 11.77 -17.49 26.21
C GLU A 148 13.02 -16.99 25.48
N GLU A 149 12.86 -16.13 24.48
CA GLU A 149 13.97 -15.48 23.79
C GLU A 149 14.82 -14.63 24.77
N PHE A 150 14.16 -13.86 25.64
CA PHE A 150 14.84 -13.05 26.65
C PHE A 150 15.65 -13.90 27.64
N CYS A 151 15.08 -15.00 28.15
CA CYS A 151 15.76 -15.95 29.04
C CYS A 151 16.97 -16.61 28.35
N ARG A 152 16.89 -16.89 27.04
CA ARG A 152 18.00 -17.48 26.28
C ARG A 152 19.17 -16.53 26.04
N GLN A 153 18.95 -15.22 26.04
CA GLN A 153 20.01 -14.24 25.75
C GLN A 153 21.07 -14.16 26.86
N HIS A 154 20.71 -14.38 28.13
CA HIS A 154 21.65 -14.42 29.24
C HIS A 154 21.20 -15.41 30.31
N GLY A 155 22.13 -16.26 30.78
CA GLY A 155 21.86 -17.32 31.77
C GLY A 155 21.41 -16.84 33.16
N GLY A 156 21.28 -15.53 33.39
CA GLY A 156 20.70 -14.94 34.59
C GLY A 156 19.29 -14.37 34.42
N ASN A 157 18.74 -14.41 33.21
CA ASN A 157 17.42 -13.86 32.91
C ASN A 157 16.33 -14.88 33.30
N SER A 158 15.38 -14.45 34.13
CA SER A 158 14.19 -15.22 34.50
C SER A 158 12.94 -14.35 34.26
N ALA A 159 11.84 -15.00 33.89
CA ALA A 159 10.61 -14.37 33.47
C ALA A 159 9.43 -15.23 33.91
N ASP A 160 8.48 -14.63 34.62
CA ASP A 160 7.22 -15.26 35.02
C ASP A 160 6.06 -14.55 34.31
N ILE A 161 5.08 -15.32 33.84
CA ILE A 161 3.85 -14.82 33.21
C ILE A 161 2.67 -15.38 34.00
N LEU A 162 1.80 -14.50 34.47
CA LEU A 162 0.51 -14.86 35.04
C LEU A 162 -0.53 -14.83 33.91
N VAL A 163 -1.13 -15.98 33.61
CA VAL A 163 -2.16 -16.08 32.57
C VAL A 163 -3.51 -16.27 33.23
N ASP A 164 -4.49 -15.48 32.83
CA ASP A 164 -5.87 -15.68 33.24
C ASP A 164 -6.45 -16.92 32.53
N SER A 165 -6.88 -17.90 33.32
CA SER A 165 -7.33 -19.22 32.82
C SER A 165 -8.60 -19.17 31.97
N ASP A 166 -9.40 -18.12 32.08
CA ASP A 166 -10.69 -18.00 31.39
C ASP A 166 -10.56 -17.25 30.06
N THR A 167 -9.66 -16.27 29.99
CA THR A 167 -9.47 -15.38 28.84
C THR A 167 -8.21 -15.69 28.03
N ASN A 168 -7.27 -16.45 28.59
CA ASN A 168 -5.95 -16.75 28.02
C ASN A 168 -5.17 -15.46 27.63
N VAL A 169 -5.44 -14.39 28.39
CA VAL A 169 -4.76 -13.11 28.33
C VAL A 169 -3.68 -13.11 29.42
N ALA A 170 -2.49 -12.61 29.06
CA ALA A 170 -1.34 -12.45 29.94
C ALA A 170 -1.23 -10.99 30.43
#